data_AF-A0A1L8E375-F1
#
_entry.id   AF-A0A1L8E375-F1
#
_cell.length_a   1.000
_cell.length_b   1.000
_cell.length_c   1.000
_cell.angle_alpha   90.00
_cell.angle_beta   90.00
_cell.angle_gamma   90.00
#
_symmetry.space_group_name_H-M   'P 1'
#
loop_
_entity.id
_entity.type
_entity.pdbx_description
1 polymer ?
#
loop_
_entity_poly.entity_id
_entity_poly.type
_entity_poly.pdbx_seq_one_letter_code
_entity_poly.pdbx_strand_id
1 'polypeptide(L)'
;LSNNLFLGSHMDNVYFLGSLLTYFSTGDLIWRIILFICDVVQNKKSRKLHFRIYCSGSFRYSVGILGCVITYYLSQGKTNNLLHLALNCILRGIIAAIILCLYQVWNEGCLLTSIRFIRRSHLDCGTGMAKNFYNGYLKIVLPPKEDGTKGIVERINDCESRENIEIPLKKLLLLLPRDLYITPLLSDVTDKILKITNIEKIERDRCGTTKRVYKNTLYKLYPKEYYVVAEAATPLLTWYEDFKHPDEMENLLAEEVYAKFCKTLENLITSSPELRDLIVLIPVPCKTSGEEVAKLLSDEVDKHLCSQIKSK
;
A
#
# COMPACT_ATOMS: atom_id res chain seq x y z
N LEU A 1 -9.51 32.77 -55.60
CA LEU A 1 -9.84 31.33 -55.74
C LEU A 1 -8.94 30.41 -54.90
N SER A 2 -7.73 30.81 -54.47
CA SER A 2 -6.86 29.98 -53.61
C SER A 2 -7.22 29.97 -52.11
N ASN A 3 -7.84 31.02 -51.58
CA ASN A 3 -8.22 31.07 -50.14
C ASN A 3 -9.38 30.15 -49.75
N ASN A 4 -10.26 29.78 -50.69
CA ASN A 4 -11.41 28.91 -50.39
C ASN A 4 -11.04 27.42 -50.32
N LEU A 5 -9.96 26.99 -50.99
CA LEU A 5 -9.47 25.60 -50.87
C LEU A 5 -8.79 25.35 -49.51
N PHE A 6 -8.09 26.35 -48.97
CA PHE A 6 -7.38 26.25 -47.70
C PHE A 6 -8.33 26.23 -46.49
N LEU A 7 -9.45 26.96 -46.58
CA LEU A 7 -10.52 26.93 -45.58
C LEU A 7 -11.33 25.63 -45.63
N GLY A 8 -11.53 25.04 -46.81
CA GLY A 8 -12.19 23.75 -46.96
C GLY A 8 -11.44 22.61 -46.27
N SER A 9 -10.13 22.49 -46.52
CA SER A 9 -9.30 21.43 -45.89
C SER A 9 -9.17 21.59 -44.37
N HIS A 10 -9.15 22.82 -43.86
CA HIS A 10 -9.13 23.08 -42.42
C HIS A 10 -10.44 22.70 -41.74
N MET A 11 -11.57 23.00 -42.39
CA MET A 11 -12.89 22.64 -41.89
C MET A 11 -13.07 21.12 -41.87
N ASP A 12 -12.65 20.42 -42.94
CA ASP A 12 -12.72 18.96 -43.02
C ASP A 12 -11.87 18.26 -41.94
N ASN A 13 -10.69 18.80 -41.62
CA ASN A 13 -9.85 18.31 -40.52
C ASN A 13 -10.48 18.52 -39.14
N VAL A 14 -11.17 19.65 -38.92
CA VAL A 14 -11.91 19.93 -37.68
C VAL A 14 -13.12 19.00 -37.54
N TYR A 15 -13.84 18.73 -38.64
CA TYR A 15 -14.93 17.75 -38.67
C TYR A 15 -14.43 16.34 -38.38
N PHE A 16 -13.30 15.95 -38.98
CA PHE A 16 -12.69 14.64 -38.72
C PHE A 16 -12.31 14.49 -37.24
N LEU A 17 -11.62 15.48 -36.65
CA LEU A 17 -11.21 15.44 -35.25
C LEU A 17 -12.41 15.48 -34.28
N GLY A 18 -13.41 16.31 -34.55
CA GLY A 18 -14.65 16.37 -33.78
C GLY A 18 -15.42 15.04 -33.82
N SER A 19 -15.49 14.42 -35.00
CA SER A 19 -16.10 13.10 -35.15
C SER A 19 -15.33 12.03 -34.37
N LEU A 20 -13.99 12.06 -34.41
CA LEU A 20 -13.13 11.14 -33.67
C LEU A 20 -13.32 11.25 -32.16
N LEU A 21 -13.39 12.48 -31.63
CA LEU A 21 -13.67 12.73 -30.21
C LEU A 21 -15.05 12.25 -29.79
N THR A 22 -16.07 12.40 -30.65
CA THR A 22 -17.38 11.80 -30.36
C THR A 22 -17.34 10.28 -30.36
N TYR A 23 -16.55 9.64 -31.22
CA TYR A 23 -16.44 8.18 -31.25
C TYR A 23 -15.84 7.63 -29.97
N PHE A 24 -14.73 8.19 -29.50
CA PHE A 24 -14.14 7.77 -28.24
C PHE A 24 -15.03 8.06 -27.04
N SER A 25 -15.71 9.21 -27.03
CA SER A 25 -16.61 9.59 -25.92
C SER A 25 -17.89 8.73 -25.86
N THR A 26 -18.49 8.42 -27.02
CA THR A 26 -19.65 7.51 -27.11
C THR A 26 -19.26 6.07 -26.75
N GLY A 27 -18.11 5.58 -27.21
CA GLY A 27 -17.58 4.27 -26.85
C GLY A 27 -17.31 4.12 -25.35
N ASP A 28 -16.66 5.11 -24.72
CA ASP A 28 -16.43 5.14 -23.27
C ASP A 28 -17.75 5.15 -22.49
N LEU A 29 -18.74 5.92 -22.95
CA LEU A 29 -20.07 5.98 -22.34
C LEU A 29 -20.79 4.63 -22.40
N ILE A 30 -20.84 4.01 -23.58
CA ILE A 30 -21.46 2.70 -23.79
C ILE A 30 -20.79 1.66 -22.90
N TRP A 31 -19.46 1.64 -22.87
CA TRP A 31 -18.70 0.72 -22.03
C TRP A 31 -19.03 0.87 -20.53
N ARG A 32 -19.08 2.10 -20.02
CA ARG A 32 -19.45 2.35 -18.62
C ARG A 32 -20.88 1.90 -18.30
N ILE A 33 -21.81 2.07 -19.24
CA ILE A 33 -23.19 1.54 -19.10
C ILE A 33 -23.16 0.02 -18.99
N ILE A 34 -22.38 -0.66 -19.83
CA ILE A 34 -22.22 -2.12 -19.77
C ILE A 34 -21.67 -2.55 -18.42
N LEU A 35 -20.58 -1.94 -17.95
CA LEU A 35 -20.00 -2.23 -16.62
C LEU A 35 -21.02 -2.01 -15.49
N PHE A 36 -21.80 -0.94 -15.54
CA PHE A 36 -22.87 -0.68 -14.57
C PHE A 36 -23.94 -1.76 -14.60
N ILE A 37 -24.38 -2.20 -15.78
CA ILE A 37 -25.38 -3.27 -15.91
C ILE A 37 -24.81 -4.58 -15.35
N CYS A 38 -23.61 -4.97 -15.75
CA CYS A 38 -22.94 -6.18 -15.25
C CYS A 38 -22.84 -6.18 -13.72
N ASP A 39 -22.42 -5.07 -13.13
CA ASP A 39 -22.26 -4.94 -11.69
C ASP A 39 -23.60 -4.88 -10.95
N VAL A 40 -24.65 -4.23 -11.49
CA VAL A 40 -26.00 -4.26 -10.90
C VAL A 40 -26.58 -5.67 -10.88
N VAL A 41 -26.31 -6.47 -11.92
CA VAL A 41 -26.73 -7.87 -12.00
C VAL A 41 -25.99 -8.72 -10.96
N GLN A 42 -24.68 -8.51 -10.79
CA GLN A 42 -23.84 -9.29 -9.87
C GLN A 42 -23.99 -8.86 -8.39
N ASN A 43 -24.11 -7.56 -8.11
CA ASN A 43 -23.98 -6.98 -6.76
C ASN A 43 -25.26 -6.22 -6.30
N LYS A 44 -26.34 -6.97 -6.05
CA LYS A 44 -27.66 -6.40 -5.65
C LYS A 44 -27.64 -5.54 -4.37
N LYS A 45 -26.67 -5.71 -3.47
CA LYS A 45 -26.58 -5.03 -2.16
C LYS A 45 -25.87 -3.67 -2.16
N SER A 46 -25.07 -3.34 -3.18
CA SER A 46 -24.21 -2.14 -3.18
C SER A 46 -24.71 -1.00 -4.10
N ARG A 47 -25.93 -1.10 -4.65
CA ARG A 47 -26.47 -0.23 -5.71
C ARG A 47 -26.28 1.29 -5.50
N LYS A 48 -26.39 1.80 -4.26
CA LYS A 48 -26.23 3.25 -3.96
C LYS A 48 -24.79 3.74 -4.08
N LEU A 49 -23.79 2.92 -3.71
CA LEU A 49 -22.38 3.28 -3.82
C LEU A 49 -21.94 3.28 -5.30
N HIS A 50 -22.40 2.27 -6.06
CA HIS A 50 -22.08 2.16 -7.49
C HIS A 50 -22.73 3.26 -8.32
N PHE A 51 -23.96 3.68 -8.00
CA PHE A 51 -24.55 4.86 -8.63
C PHE A 51 -23.70 6.13 -8.41
N ARG A 52 -23.13 6.32 -7.22
CA ARG A 52 -22.22 7.44 -6.93
C ARG A 52 -20.90 7.33 -7.72
N ILE A 53 -20.33 6.14 -7.85
CA ILE A 53 -19.11 5.90 -8.66
C ILE A 53 -19.40 6.15 -10.14
N TYR A 54 -20.57 5.73 -10.63
CA TYR A 54 -21.01 5.96 -12.01
C TYR A 54 -21.19 7.45 -12.31
N CYS A 55 -21.77 8.22 -11.38
CA CYS A 55 -21.91 9.67 -11.50
C CYS A 55 -20.61 10.48 -11.19
N SER A 56 -19.47 9.80 -11.02
CA SER A 56 -18.18 10.44 -10.75
C SER A 56 -17.65 11.25 -11.96
N GLY A 57 -16.61 12.06 -11.73
CA GLY A 57 -16.14 13.10 -12.64
C GLY A 57 -15.96 12.67 -14.09
N SER A 58 -15.44 11.47 -14.35
CA SER A 58 -15.20 10.94 -15.71
C SER A 58 -16.46 10.83 -16.57
N PHE A 59 -17.60 10.48 -15.99
CA PHE A 59 -18.88 10.43 -16.72
C PHE A 59 -19.33 11.82 -17.17
N ARG A 60 -19.05 12.86 -16.35
CA ARG A 60 -19.40 14.25 -16.66
C ARG A 60 -18.59 14.79 -17.84
N TYR A 61 -17.34 14.35 -18.01
CA TYR A 61 -16.50 14.75 -19.14
C TYR A 61 -17.00 14.14 -20.47
N SER A 62 -17.31 12.85 -20.50
CA SER A 62 -17.80 12.18 -21.72
C SER A 62 -19.16 12.75 -22.17
N VAL A 63 -20.06 13.02 -21.22
CA VAL A 63 -21.35 13.67 -21.50
C VAL A 63 -21.16 15.13 -21.95
N GLY A 64 -20.23 15.87 -21.33
CA GLY A 64 -19.91 17.25 -21.71
C GLY A 64 -19.36 17.36 -23.14
N ILE A 65 -18.46 16.46 -23.54
CA ILE A 65 -17.92 16.41 -24.90
C ILE A 65 -19.03 16.09 -25.91
N LEU A 66 -19.90 15.11 -25.60
CA LEU A 66 -21.06 14.81 -26.45
C LEU A 66 -21.96 16.03 -26.62
N GLY A 67 -22.27 16.72 -25.52
CA GLY A 67 -23.11 17.92 -25.52
C GLY A 67 -22.53 19.01 -26.42
N CYS A 68 -21.24 19.32 -26.26
CA CYS A 68 -20.53 20.31 -27.08
C CYS A 68 -20.59 19.96 -28.58
N VAL A 69 -20.37 18.70 -28.95
CA VAL A 69 -20.39 18.30 -30.36
C VAL A 69 -21.81 18.32 -30.93
N ILE A 70 -22.82 17.87 -30.19
CA ILE A 70 -24.22 17.97 -30.61
C ILE A 70 -24.61 19.43 -30.84
N THR A 71 -24.25 20.34 -29.92
CA THR A 71 -24.53 21.78 -30.09
C THR A 71 -23.82 22.38 -31.30
N TYR A 72 -22.60 21.93 -31.62
CA TYR A 72 -21.87 22.34 -32.82
C TYR A 72 -22.54 21.86 -34.11
N TYR A 73 -23.06 20.63 -34.15
CA TYR A 73 -23.80 20.13 -35.32
C TYR A 73 -25.15 20.84 -35.51
N LEU A 74 -25.84 21.16 -34.42
CA LEU A 74 -27.10 21.90 -34.46
C LEU A 74 -26.91 23.34 -34.94
N SER A 75 -25.82 24.02 -34.56
CA SER A 75 -25.53 25.38 -35.01
C SER A 75 -25.22 25.49 -36.51
N GLN A 76 -24.80 24.39 -37.15
CA GLN A 76 -24.53 24.32 -38.59
C GLN A 76 -25.79 24.05 -39.45
N GLY A 77 -26.99 23.96 -38.86
CA GLY A 77 -28.27 23.92 -39.60
C GLY A 77 -28.52 22.67 -40.45
N LYS A 78 -27.71 21.60 -40.32
CA LYS A 78 -27.84 20.35 -41.10
C LYS A 78 -28.76 19.34 -40.40
N THR A 79 -30.06 19.62 -40.32
CA THR A 79 -31.04 18.79 -39.59
C THR A 79 -31.46 17.51 -40.32
N ASN A 80 -31.45 17.48 -41.66
CA ASN A 80 -31.84 16.27 -42.43
C ASN A 80 -30.84 15.10 -42.32
N ASN A 81 -29.65 15.34 -41.78
CA ASN A 81 -28.64 14.32 -41.53
C ASN A 81 -28.63 13.81 -40.08
N LEU A 82 -29.56 14.24 -39.22
CA LEU A 82 -29.59 13.87 -37.80
C LEU A 82 -29.77 12.35 -37.57
N LEU A 83 -30.67 11.70 -38.31
CA LEU A 83 -30.89 10.26 -38.17
C LEU A 83 -29.68 9.45 -38.68
N HIS A 84 -29.10 9.86 -39.81
CA HIS A 84 -27.91 9.24 -40.37
C HIS A 84 -26.69 9.46 -39.46
N LEU A 85 -26.57 10.64 -38.86
CA LEU A 85 -25.57 10.96 -37.85
C LEU A 85 -25.76 10.10 -36.60
N ALA A 86 -26.99 9.98 -36.09
CA ALA A 86 -27.30 9.14 -34.92
C ALA A 86 -26.96 7.66 -35.16
N LEU A 87 -27.34 7.09 -36.30
CA LEU A 87 -27.02 5.70 -36.66
C LEU A 87 -25.52 5.48 -36.82
N ASN A 88 -24.80 6.42 -37.44
CA ASN A 88 -23.34 6.35 -37.55
C ASN A 88 -22.65 6.49 -36.20
N CYS A 89 -23.15 7.35 -35.31
CA CYS A 89 -22.65 7.49 -33.94
C CYS A 89 -22.87 6.21 -33.14
N ILE A 90 -24.01 5.53 -33.29
CA ILE A 90 -24.29 4.27 -32.60
C ILE A 90 -23.37 3.16 -33.13
N LEU A 91 -23.31 2.95 -34.45
CA LEU A 91 -22.51 1.87 -35.03
C LEU A 91 -21.02 2.04 -34.72
N ARG A 92 -20.50 3.27 -34.86
CA ARG A 92 -19.10 3.58 -34.56
C ARG A 92 -18.81 3.60 -33.06
N GLY A 93 -19.78 4.00 -32.23
CA GLY A 93 -19.71 3.90 -30.78
C GLY A 93 -19.64 2.44 -30.30
N ILE A 94 -20.38 1.53 -30.95
CA ILE A 94 -20.28 0.08 -30.68
C ILE A 94 -18.89 -0.44 -31.06
N ILE A 95 -18.35 -0.06 -32.22
CA ILE A 95 -16.99 -0.45 -32.63
C ILE A 95 -15.94 0.10 -31.64
N ALA A 96 -16.05 1.36 -31.24
CA ALA A 96 -15.17 1.97 -30.25
C ALA A 96 -15.28 1.28 -28.89
N ALA A 97 -16.49 0.91 -28.46
CA ALA A 97 -16.71 0.15 -27.23
C ALA A 97 -16.08 -1.25 -27.30
N ILE A 98 -16.15 -1.94 -28.45
CA ILE A 98 -15.46 -3.23 -28.66
C ILE A 98 -13.94 -3.04 -28.59
N ILE A 99 -13.38 -2.03 -29.25
CA ILE A 99 -11.94 -1.73 -29.20
C ILE A 99 -11.50 -1.40 -27.78
N LEU A 100 -12.26 -0.57 -27.05
CA LEU A 100 -11.99 -0.24 -25.65
C LEU A 100 -12.12 -1.46 -24.75
N CYS A 101 -13.09 -2.34 -25.01
CA CYS A 101 -13.23 -3.61 -24.30
C CYS A 101 -12.01 -4.49 -24.53
N LEU A 102 -11.57 -4.67 -25.78
CA LEU A 102 -10.36 -5.44 -26.11
C LEU A 102 -9.11 -4.82 -25.48
N TYR A 103 -8.99 -3.48 -25.51
CA TYR A 103 -7.90 -2.76 -24.85
C TYR A 103 -7.93 -2.95 -23.33
N GLN A 104 -9.11 -2.91 -22.70
CA GLN A 104 -9.23 -3.08 -21.27
C GLN A 104 -9.04 -4.52 -20.84
N VAL A 105 -9.55 -5.51 -21.57
CA VAL A 105 -9.25 -6.93 -21.34
C VAL A 105 -7.75 -7.19 -21.48
N TRP A 106 -7.08 -6.50 -22.41
CA TRP A 106 -5.61 -6.54 -22.52
C TRP A 106 -4.90 -5.84 -21.34
N ASN A 107 -5.53 -4.85 -20.72
CA ASN A 107 -4.94 -4.03 -19.66
C ASN A 107 -5.32 -4.51 -18.24
N GLU A 108 -6.39 -5.30 -18.11
CA GLU A 108 -6.71 -6.09 -16.92
C GLU A 108 -5.57 -7.10 -16.72
N GLY A 109 -4.84 -6.96 -15.62
CA GLY A 109 -3.59 -7.71 -15.39
C GLY A 109 -2.32 -7.03 -15.91
N CYS A 110 -2.39 -5.80 -16.43
CA CYS A 110 -1.17 -5.06 -16.74
C CYS A 110 -0.40 -4.74 -15.46
N LEU A 111 0.79 -5.34 -15.33
CA LEU A 111 1.72 -5.16 -14.21
C LEU A 111 1.94 -3.67 -13.88
N LEU A 112 2.09 -2.81 -14.89
CA LEU A 112 2.31 -1.37 -14.69
C LEU A 112 1.15 -0.69 -13.95
N THR A 113 -0.10 -1.07 -14.26
CA THR A 113 -1.29 -0.50 -13.61
C THR A 113 -1.35 -0.94 -12.15
N SER A 114 -1.07 -2.21 -11.87
CA SER A 114 -1.01 -2.76 -10.50
C SER A 114 0.10 -2.10 -9.66
N ILE A 115 1.31 -1.94 -10.22
CA ILE A 115 2.41 -1.22 -9.57
C ILE A 115 2.02 0.23 -9.26
N ARG A 116 1.42 0.93 -10.23
CA ARG A 116 0.95 2.31 -10.02
C ARG A 116 -0.11 2.38 -8.92
N PHE A 117 -1.01 1.40 -8.86
CA PHE A 117 -2.00 1.30 -7.80
C PHE A 117 -1.33 1.12 -6.44
N ILE A 118 -0.44 0.15 -6.25
CA ILE A 118 0.26 -0.09 -4.97
C ILE A 118 1.02 1.17 -4.53
N ARG A 119 1.76 1.81 -5.44
CA ARG A 119 2.55 3.01 -5.11
C ARG A 119 1.69 4.19 -4.68
N ARG A 120 0.53 4.42 -5.33
CA ARG A 120 -0.33 5.61 -5.09
C ARG A 120 -1.47 5.38 -4.10
N SER A 121 -1.96 4.16 -3.99
CA SER A 121 -3.08 3.80 -3.13
C SER A 121 -2.68 3.80 -1.66
N HIS A 122 -3.68 3.90 -0.80
CA HIS A 122 -3.56 3.66 0.65
C HIS A 122 -4.41 2.47 1.11
N LEU A 123 -4.92 1.70 0.14
CA LEU A 123 -5.78 0.54 0.31
C LEU A 123 -5.12 -0.75 -0.22
N ASP A 124 -3.83 -0.70 -0.55
CA ASP A 124 -3.04 -1.88 -0.90
C ASP A 124 -2.67 -2.71 0.35
N CYS A 125 -2.30 -3.97 0.13
CA CYS A 125 -1.95 -4.92 1.19
C CYS A 125 -0.82 -4.41 2.10
N GLY A 126 0.24 -3.84 1.52
CA GLY A 126 1.39 -3.31 2.27
C GLY A 126 1.00 -2.18 3.22
N THR A 127 0.21 -1.22 2.72
CA THR A 127 -0.35 -0.14 3.56
C THR A 127 -1.24 -0.69 4.68
N GLY A 128 -2.12 -1.65 4.35
CA GLY A 128 -3.02 -2.27 5.30
C GLY A 128 -2.27 -2.98 6.44
N MET A 129 -1.27 -3.80 6.10
CA MET A 129 -0.41 -4.49 7.06
C MET A 129 0.31 -3.51 7.99
N ALA A 130 0.91 -2.46 7.44
CA ALA A 130 1.62 -1.46 8.24
C ALA A 130 0.69 -0.73 9.22
N LYS A 131 -0.48 -0.28 8.77
CA LYS A 131 -1.48 0.40 9.62
C LYS A 131 -2.04 -0.51 10.71
N ASN A 132 -2.29 -1.78 10.40
CA ASN A 132 -2.78 -2.76 11.37
C ASN A 132 -1.73 -3.06 12.44
N PHE A 133 -0.48 -3.23 12.06
CA PHE A 133 0.61 -3.46 13.02
C PHE A 133 0.87 -2.25 13.90
N TYR A 134 0.89 -1.05 13.30
CA TYR A 134 1.08 0.19 14.02
C TYR A 134 -0.03 0.44 15.06
N ASN A 135 -1.31 0.36 14.66
CA ASN A 135 -2.44 0.64 15.55
C ASN A 135 -2.81 -0.53 16.48
N GLY A 136 -2.61 -1.75 16.00
CA GLY A 136 -3.00 -2.98 16.70
C GLY A 136 -1.94 -3.51 17.66
N TYR A 137 -0.70 -3.01 17.57
CA TYR A 137 0.41 -3.50 18.38
C TYR A 137 1.36 -2.38 18.83
N LEU A 138 2.07 -1.69 17.92
CA LEU A 138 3.14 -0.75 18.31
C LEU A 138 2.64 0.39 19.23
N LYS A 139 1.51 1.03 18.88
CA LYS A 139 0.88 2.05 19.71
C LYS A 139 0.42 1.55 21.08
N ILE A 140 0.20 0.25 21.25
CA ILE A 140 -0.28 -0.34 22.50
C ILE A 140 0.89 -0.66 23.42
N VAL A 141 1.97 -1.20 22.86
CA VAL A 141 3.05 -1.85 23.62
C VAL A 141 4.20 -0.91 23.97
N LEU A 142 4.43 0.13 23.17
CA LEU A 142 5.67 0.90 23.25
C LEU A 142 5.57 2.16 24.11
N PRO A 143 4.66 3.12 23.84
CA PRO A 143 4.60 4.34 24.63
C PRO A 143 3.96 4.08 26.00
N PRO A 144 4.35 4.84 27.03
CA PRO A 144 3.64 4.85 28.31
C PRO A 144 2.20 5.32 28.10
N LYS A 145 1.31 4.91 29.02
CA LYS A 145 -0.12 5.24 28.96
C LYS A 145 -0.57 6.03 30.17
N GLU A 146 -1.59 6.83 29.99
CA GLU A 146 -2.16 7.69 31.04
C GLU A 146 -2.72 6.91 32.24
N ASP A 147 -3.05 5.63 32.04
CA ASP A 147 -3.50 4.73 33.10
C ASP A 147 -2.37 4.12 33.94
N GLY A 148 -1.15 4.63 33.80
CA GLY A 148 0.03 4.17 34.53
C GLY A 148 0.67 2.91 33.94
N THR A 149 0.21 2.41 32.79
CA THR A 149 0.90 1.29 32.12
C THR A 149 2.27 1.74 31.61
N LYS A 150 3.29 0.99 32.02
CA LYS A 150 4.67 1.28 31.68
C LYS A 150 4.95 1.20 30.18
N GLY A 151 5.76 2.14 29.70
CA GLY A 151 6.30 2.12 28.34
C GLY A 151 7.41 1.08 28.17
N ILE A 152 7.88 0.85 26.94
CA ILE A 152 8.96 -0.10 26.69
C ILE A 152 10.27 0.28 27.40
N VAL A 153 10.61 1.57 27.50
CA VAL A 153 11.83 2.05 28.16
C VAL A 153 11.82 1.68 29.64
N GLU A 154 10.70 1.92 30.33
CA GLU A 154 10.54 1.59 31.75
C GLU A 154 10.60 0.08 31.97
N ARG A 155 9.91 -0.71 31.14
CA ARG A 155 9.96 -2.19 31.20
C ARG A 155 11.36 -2.74 30.94
N ILE A 156 12.16 -2.07 30.10
CA ILE A 156 13.57 -2.39 29.87
C ILE A 156 14.38 -2.07 31.13
N ASN A 157 14.22 -0.88 31.74
CA ASN A 157 14.92 -0.50 32.98
C ASN A 157 14.64 -1.46 34.14
N ASP A 158 13.39 -1.90 34.28
CA ASP A 158 13.01 -2.87 35.31
C ASP A 158 13.66 -4.23 35.06
N CYS A 159 13.74 -4.65 33.80
CA CYS A 159 14.45 -5.87 33.42
C CYS A 159 15.96 -5.74 33.67
N GLU A 160 16.55 -4.60 33.34
CA GLU A 160 17.96 -4.28 33.56
C GLU A 160 18.32 -4.41 35.06
N SER A 161 17.48 -3.83 35.92
CA SER A 161 17.61 -3.89 37.38
C SER A 161 17.39 -5.30 37.94
N ARG A 162 16.40 -6.02 37.41
CA ARG A 162 16.05 -7.39 37.87
C ARG A 162 17.11 -8.42 37.51
N GLU A 163 17.63 -8.35 36.29
CA GLU A 163 18.63 -9.31 35.78
C GLU A 163 20.07 -8.88 36.10
N ASN A 164 20.27 -7.67 36.65
CA ASN A 164 21.58 -7.08 36.95
C ASN A 164 22.52 -7.08 35.71
N ILE A 165 21.99 -6.56 34.60
CA ILE A 165 22.69 -6.42 33.31
C ILE A 165 22.67 -4.95 32.89
N GLU A 166 23.40 -4.59 31.83
CA GLU A 166 23.31 -3.27 31.19
C GLU A 166 22.68 -3.42 29.80
N ILE A 167 21.63 -2.63 29.52
CA ILE A 167 20.97 -2.63 28.20
C ILE A 167 21.29 -1.29 27.51
N PRO A 168 22.28 -1.25 26.59
CA PRO A 168 22.79 0.00 26.03
C PRO A 168 21.76 0.74 25.17
N LEU A 169 20.86 0.01 24.52
CA LEU A 169 19.84 0.57 23.63
C LEU A 169 18.44 0.25 24.15
N LYS A 170 17.80 1.24 24.78
CA LYS A 170 16.47 1.12 25.41
C LYS A 170 15.34 1.34 24.41
N LYS A 171 15.40 0.65 23.27
CA LYS A 171 14.43 0.72 22.16
C LYS A 171 14.08 -0.69 21.68
N LEU A 172 12.94 -0.83 21.00
CA LEU A 172 12.64 -2.06 20.26
C LEU A 172 13.46 -2.08 18.96
N LEU A 173 14.31 -3.08 18.78
CA LEU A 173 14.93 -3.40 17.49
C LEU A 173 13.96 -4.24 16.66
N LEU A 174 13.36 -3.63 15.64
CA LEU A 174 12.35 -4.27 14.80
C LEU A 174 12.96 -4.69 13.46
N LEU A 175 13.14 -6.00 13.27
CA LEU A 175 13.66 -6.58 12.03
C LEU A 175 12.58 -6.59 10.94
N LEU A 176 12.98 -6.18 9.74
CA LEU A 176 12.16 -6.18 8.52
C LEU A 176 12.81 -7.13 7.50
N PRO A 177 12.58 -8.46 7.60
CA PRO A 177 13.09 -9.43 6.64
C PRO A 177 12.48 -9.26 5.26
N ARG A 178 13.35 -9.05 4.26
CA ARG A 178 12.94 -8.99 2.86
C ARG A 178 12.43 -10.32 2.34
N ASP A 179 12.92 -11.43 2.87
CA ASP A 179 12.38 -12.78 2.60
C ASP A 179 11.05 -13.05 3.31
N LEU A 180 10.46 -12.04 3.97
CA LEU A 180 9.20 -12.08 4.72
C LEU A 180 9.20 -12.98 5.96
N TYR A 181 10.23 -13.81 6.11
CA TYR A 181 10.33 -14.82 7.15
C TYR A 181 11.63 -14.70 7.95
N ILE A 182 11.51 -14.96 9.24
CA ILE A 182 12.59 -15.33 10.14
C ILE A 182 12.04 -16.41 11.09
N THR A 183 12.91 -17.22 11.69
CA THR A 183 12.46 -18.27 12.62
C THR A 183 11.67 -17.68 13.79
N PRO A 184 10.71 -18.43 14.39
CA PRO A 184 9.86 -17.94 15.47
C PRO A 184 10.63 -17.37 16.67
N LEU A 185 11.81 -17.91 16.98
CA LEU A 185 12.74 -17.35 17.93
C LEU A 185 14.02 -16.93 17.19
N LEU A 186 14.51 -15.72 17.47
CA LEU A 186 15.78 -15.23 16.91
C LEU A 186 16.99 -16.08 17.33
N SER A 187 16.88 -16.77 18.47
CA SER A 187 17.91 -17.71 18.95
C SER A 187 18.05 -18.96 18.10
N ASP A 188 17.04 -19.28 17.28
CA ASP A 188 17.08 -20.45 16.42
C ASP A 188 17.79 -20.14 15.10
N VAL A 189 18.04 -18.86 14.80
CA VAL A 189 18.74 -18.44 13.56
C VAL A 189 20.25 -18.68 13.68
N THR A 190 20.83 -18.50 14.88
CA THR A 190 22.27 -18.66 15.14
C THR A 190 22.56 -18.77 16.64
N ASP A 191 23.66 -19.44 16.99
CA ASP A 191 24.24 -19.47 18.35
C ASP A 191 24.70 -18.09 18.84
N LYS A 192 24.86 -17.10 17.94
CA LYS A 192 25.25 -15.73 18.30
C LYS A 192 24.14 -14.89 18.91
N ILE A 193 22.90 -15.37 18.89
CA ILE A 193 21.75 -14.70 19.51
C ILE A 193 21.19 -15.64 20.58
N LEU A 194 21.36 -15.30 21.85
CA LEU A 194 20.82 -16.10 22.95
C LEU A 194 19.59 -15.43 23.53
N LYS A 195 18.49 -16.17 23.66
CA LYS A 195 17.32 -15.70 24.40
C LYS A 195 17.63 -15.72 25.90
N ILE A 196 17.44 -14.59 26.57
CA ILE A 196 17.66 -14.45 28.02
C ILE A 196 16.35 -14.62 28.77
N THR A 197 15.42 -13.68 28.57
CA THR A 197 14.12 -13.67 29.27
C THR A 197 13.11 -12.84 28.48
N ASN A 198 11.87 -12.79 28.94
CA ASN A 198 10.91 -11.78 28.47
C ASN A 198 10.96 -10.58 29.42
N ILE A 199 10.85 -9.37 28.86
CA ILE A 199 10.61 -8.17 29.69
C ILE A 199 9.20 -8.21 30.26
N GLU A 200 8.88 -7.29 31.18
CA GLU A 200 7.56 -7.19 31.79
C GLU A 200 6.44 -7.18 30.72
N LYS A 201 5.41 -8.02 30.93
CA LYS A 201 4.28 -8.15 30.00
C LYS A 201 3.32 -6.98 30.17
N ILE A 202 2.61 -6.64 29.10
CA ILE A 202 1.48 -5.70 29.14
C ILE A 202 0.19 -6.51 28.98
N GLU A 203 -0.84 -6.18 29.76
CA GLU A 203 -2.18 -6.76 29.63
C GLU A 203 -3.18 -5.69 29.23
N ARG A 204 -4.01 -5.96 28.20
CA ARG A 204 -5.05 -5.03 27.74
C ARG A 204 -6.31 -5.75 27.30
N ASP A 205 -7.45 -5.14 27.60
CA ASP A 205 -8.73 -5.55 27.03
C ASP A 205 -8.82 -5.04 25.59
N ARG A 206 -9.14 -5.93 24.64
CA ARG A 206 -9.13 -5.63 23.20
C ARG A 206 -10.26 -6.37 22.50
N CYS A 207 -11.18 -5.64 21.88
CA CYS A 207 -12.22 -6.20 20.99
C CYS A 207 -12.93 -7.44 21.58
N GLY A 208 -13.41 -7.34 22.83
CA GLY A 208 -14.07 -8.45 23.54
C GLY A 208 -13.12 -9.50 24.15
N THR A 209 -11.82 -9.42 23.94
CA THR A 209 -10.81 -10.22 24.63
C THR A 209 -10.33 -9.50 25.88
N THR A 210 -10.56 -10.07 27.06
CA THR A 210 -10.03 -9.52 28.32
C THR A 210 -8.59 -9.95 28.58
N LYS A 211 -7.77 -9.09 29.17
CA LYS A 211 -6.38 -9.35 29.58
C LYS A 211 -5.51 -9.95 28.47
N ARG A 212 -5.61 -9.42 27.26
CA ARG A 212 -4.72 -9.81 26.16
C ARG A 212 -3.28 -9.47 26.53
N VAL A 213 -2.41 -10.48 26.50
CA VAL A 213 -1.01 -10.36 26.93
C VAL A 213 -0.10 -10.01 25.75
N TYR A 214 0.75 -9.01 25.94
CA TYR A 214 1.82 -8.63 25.03
C TYR A 214 3.17 -8.83 25.71
N LYS A 215 4.12 -9.46 25.02
CA LYS A 215 5.47 -9.77 25.53
C LYS A 215 6.51 -9.34 24.51
N ASN A 216 7.63 -8.83 24.99
CA ASN A 216 8.83 -8.63 24.17
C ASN A 216 9.97 -9.45 24.78
N THR A 217 10.91 -9.88 23.95
CA THR A 217 11.98 -10.80 24.35
C THR A 217 13.31 -10.07 24.43
N LEU A 218 14.06 -10.30 25.50
CA LEU A 218 15.44 -9.86 25.67
C LEU A 218 16.39 -10.92 25.11
N TYR A 219 17.31 -10.47 24.26
CA TYR A 219 18.36 -11.30 23.67
C TYR A 219 19.74 -10.78 24.07
N LYS A 220 20.71 -11.70 24.17
CA LYS A 220 22.14 -11.41 24.27
C LYS A 220 22.82 -11.73 22.95
N LEU A 221 23.66 -10.82 22.48
CA LEU A 221 24.37 -10.90 21.20
C LEU A 221 25.85 -11.21 21.43
N TYR A 222 26.39 -12.17 20.68
CA TYR A 222 27.82 -12.50 20.69
C TYR A 222 28.54 -12.02 19.42
N PRO A 223 29.84 -11.67 19.51
CA PRO A 223 30.72 -11.79 20.67
C PRO A 223 30.72 -10.56 21.61
N LYS A 224 30.00 -9.48 21.28
CA LYS A 224 30.06 -8.20 22.00
C LYS A 224 29.34 -8.20 23.36
N GLU A 225 28.59 -9.25 23.66
CA GLU A 225 27.80 -9.42 24.87
C GLU A 225 26.73 -8.33 25.10
N TYR A 226 26.22 -7.72 24.03
CA TYR A 226 25.15 -6.73 24.11
C TYR A 226 23.81 -7.38 24.41
N TYR A 227 23.03 -6.71 25.27
CA TYR A 227 21.64 -7.07 25.54
C TYR A 227 20.71 -6.15 24.76
N VAL A 228 19.73 -6.73 24.05
CA VAL A 228 18.77 -5.98 23.22
C VAL A 228 17.37 -6.55 23.31
N VAL A 229 16.36 -5.70 23.21
CA VAL A 229 14.98 -6.13 22.97
C VAL A 229 14.72 -6.09 21.48
N ALA A 230 14.48 -7.26 20.87
CA ALA A 230 14.35 -7.39 19.43
C ALA A 230 13.21 -8.34 19.04
N GLU A 231 12.60 -8.08 17.89
CA GLU A 231 11.63 -8.97 17.24
C GLU A 231 11.54 -8.66 15.74
N ALA A 232 10.97 -9.56 14.96
CA ALA A 232 10.63 -9.27 13.56
C ALA A 232 9.20 -8.79 13.41
N ALA A 233 8.94 -7.99 12.39
CA ALA A 233 7.59 -7.50 12.09
C ALA A 233 6.67 -8.66 11.68
N THR A 234 5.81 -9.09 12.61
CA THR A 234 4.89 -10.22 12.44
C THR A 234 3.99 -10.15 11.19
N PRO A 235 3.53 -8.98 10.69
CA PRO A 235 2.76 -8.94 9.44
C PRO A 235 3.51 -9.54 8.24
N LEU A 236 4.85 -9.49 8.23
CA LEU A 236 5.65 -10.11 7.17
C LEU A 236 5.52 -11.64 7.22
N LEU A 237 5.48 -12.24 8.42
CA LEU A 237 5.21 -13.68 8.57
C LEU A 237 3.81 -14.03 8.09
N THR A 238 2.78 -13.26 8.48
CA THR A 238 1.41 -13.49 8.01
C THR A 238 1.35 -13.44 6.49
N TRP A 239 2.07 -12.51 5.88
CA TRP A 239 2.14 -12.43 4.44
C TRP A 239 2.95 -13.57 3.83
N TYR A 240 4.07 -13.99 4.42
CA TYR A 240 4.82 -15.17 4.00
C TYR A 240 3.93 -16.44 3.99
N GLU A 241 3.07 -16.60 4.98
CA GLU A 241 2.15 -17.74 5.08
C GLU A 241 1.06 -17.73 4.01
N ASP A 242 0.54 -16.55 3.68
CA ASP A 242 -0.41 -16.32 2.58
C ASP A 242 0.28 -16.53 1.21
N PHE A 243 1.55 -16.11 1.11
CA PHE A 243 2.37 -16.11 -0.09
C PHE A 243 3.11 -17.44 -0.35
N LYS A 244 2.67 -18.57 0.25
CA LYS A 244 3.33 -19.88 0.06
C LYS A 244 3.20 -20.44 -1.35
N HIS A 245 2.12 -20.08 -2.04
CA HIS A 245 1.83 -20.52 -3.41
C HIS A 245 1.44 -19.32 -4.28
N PRO A 246 2.37 -18.37 -4.48
CA PRO A 246 2.05 -17.14 -5.15
C PRO A 246 1.83 -17.38 -6.64
N ASP A 247 0.85 -16.70 -7.21
CA ASP A 247 0.72 -16.68 -8.66
C ASP A 247 1.85 -15.84 -9.31
N GLU A 248 1.92 -15.83 -10.64
CA GLU A 248 2.97 -15.10 -11.36
C GLU A 248 2.91 -13.59 -11.09
N MET A 249 1.71 -13.02 -10.97
CA MET A 249 1.51 -11.58 -10.73
C MET A 249 1.91 -11.20 -9.31
N GLU A 250 1.55 -12.02 -8.33
CA GLU A 250 1.91 -11.87 -6.93
C GLU A 250 3.43 -11.86 -6.75
N ASN A 251 4.15 -12.79 -7.40
CA ASN A 251 5.62 -12.80 -7.43
C ASN A 251 6.22 -11.51 -7.99
N LEU A 252 5.65 -10.99 -9.08
CA LEU A 252 6.12 -9.75 -9.71
C LEU A 252 5.80 -8.49 -8.86
N LEU A 253 4.79 -8.55 -8.01
CA LEU A 253 4.33 -7.44 -7.17
C LEU A 253 4.85 -7.50 -5.73
N ALA A 254 5.43 -8.62 -5.28
CA ALA A 254 5.89 -8.80 -3.91
C ALA A 254 6.83 -7.68 -3.47
N GLU A 255 7.86 -7.36 -4.25
CA GLU A 255 8.80 -6.30 -3.89
C GLU A 255 8.12 -4.92 -3.72
N GLU A 256 7.09 -4.62 -4.50
CA GLU A 256 6.32 -3.37 -4.36
C GLU A 256 5.48 -3.36 -3.09
N VAL A 257 4.84 -4.48 -2.76
CA VAL A 257 4.05 -4.63 -1.52
C VAL A 257 4.96 -4.54 -0.28
N TYR A 258 6.12 -5.21 -0.30
CA TYR A 258 7.13 -5.13 0.75
C TYR A 258 7.63 -3.70 0.95
N ALA A 259 8.07 -3.05 -0.14
CA ALA A 259 8.55 -1.68 -0.09
C ALA A 259 7.47 -0.72 0.42
N LYS A 260 6.22 -0.93 0.02
CA LYS A 260 5.08 -0.15 0.48
C LYS A 260 4.78 -0.36 1.96
N PHE A 261 4.88 -1.58 2.47
CA PHE A 261 4.79 -1.89 3.89
C PHE A 261 5.85 -1.13 4.68
N CYS A 262 7.13 -1.29 4.34
CA CYS A 262 8.26 -0.67 5.04
C CYS A 262 8.12 0.86 5.06
N LYS A 263 7.89 1.47 3.89
CA LYS A 263 7.73 2.93 3.77
C LYS A 263 6.52 3.45 4.55
N THR A 264 5.39 2.73 4.52
CA THR A 264 4.20 3.15 5.26
C THR A 264 4.46 3.08 6.77
N LEU A 265 5.10 2.01 7.24
CA LEU A 265 5.41 1.83 8.65
C LEU A 265 6.39 2.90 9.15
N GLU A 266 7.46 3.16 8.40
CA GLU A 266 8.43 4.23 8.68
C GLU A 266 7.76 5.61 8.79
N ASN A 267 6.87 5.93 7.84
CA ASN A 267 6.12 7.18 7.86
C ASN A 267 5.22 7.28 9.10
N LEU A 268 4.51 6.20 9.46
CA LEU A 268 3.63 6.17 10.64
C LEU A 268 4.43 6.36 11.95
N ILE A 269 5.60 5.74 12.06
CA ILE A 269 6.48 5.85 13.23
C ILE A 269 7.07 7.26 13.32
N THR A 270 7.70 7.75 12.24
CA THR A 270 8.35 9.06 12.21
C THR A 270 7.37 10.22 12.43
N SER A 271 6.15 10.09 11.93
CA SER A 271 5.08 11.09 12.14
C SER A 271 4.47 11.03 13.55
N SER A 272 4.83 10.06 14.38
CA SER A 272 4.24 9.83 15.70
C SER A 272 5.23 10.21 16.80
N PRO A 273 5.04 11.36 17.49
CA PRO A 273 5.97 11.84 18.53
C PRO A 273 6.20 10.83 19.65
N GLU A 274 5.17 10.08 20.02
CA GLU A 274 5.22 9.07 21.09
C GLU A 274 6.04 7.81 20.72
N LEU A 275 6.32 7.58 19.44
CA LEU A 275 6.89 6.31 18.95
C LEU A 275 8.25 6.46 18.27
N ARG A 276 8.51 7.61 17.63
CA ARG A 276 9.71 7.82 16.79
C ARG A 276 11.03 7.52 17.51
N ASP A 277 11.06 7.71 18.82
CA ASP A 277 12.27 7.52 19.63
C ASP A 277 12.32 6.17 20.37
N LEU A 278 11.29 5.31 20.21
CA LEU A 278 11.15 4.03 20.92
C LEU A 278 11.47 2.79 20.07
N ILE A 279 11.63 2.94 18.76
CA ILE A 279 11.84 1.84 17.82
C ILE A 279 13.04 2.16 16.94
N VAL A 280 13.78 1.13 16.55
CA VAL A 280 14.72 1.18 15.43
C VAL A 280 14.31 0.14 14.39
N LEU A 281 14.08 0.59 13.16
CA LEU A 281 13.76 -0.28 12.03
C LEU A 281 15.06 -0.82 11.43
N ILE A 282 15.19 -2.14 11.33
CA ILE A 282 16.37 -2.81 10.79
C ILE A 282 15.97 -3.60 9.54
N PRO A 283 16.23 -3.09 8.33
CA PRO A 283 16.08 -3.86 7.10
C PRO A 283 17.01 -5.07 7.11
N VAL A 284 16.47 -6.25 6.84
CA VAL A 284 17.26 -7.49 6.70
C VAL A 284 17.20 -7.92 5.23
N PRO A 285 18.35 -7.97 4.51
CA PRO A 285 18.40 -8.39 3.12
C PRO A 285 17.88 -9.81 2.86
N CYS A 286 17.69 -10.15 1.59
CA CYS A 286 17.38 -11.52 1.20
C CYS A 286 18.57 -12.45 1.47
N LYS A 287 18.26 -13.69 1.87
CA LYS A 287 19.22 -14.78 2.12
C LYS A 287 20.28 -14.42 3.16
N THR A 288 19.94 -13.53 4.10
CA THR A 288 20.82 -13.15 5.21
C THR A 288 20.97 -14.32 6.17
N SER A 289 22.22 -14.68 6.46
CA SER A 289 22.56 -15.72 7.44
C SER A 289 22.27 -15.27 8.87
N GLY A 290 22.14 -16.22 9.81
CA GLY A 290 21.93 -15.88 11.21
C GLY A 290 23.04 -15.03 11.82
N GLU A 291 24.29 -15.30 11.46
CA GLU A 291 25.43 -14.50 11.91
C GLU A 291 25.34 -13.04 11.44
N GLU A 292 24.89 -12.83 10.20
CA GLU A 292 24.66 -11.48 9.67
C GLU A 292 23.49 -10.78 10.38
N VAL A 293 22.42 -11.49 10.76
CA VAL A 293 21.34 -10.92 11.59
C VAL A 293 21.89 -10.47 12.95
N ALA A 294 22.72 -11.30 13.60
CA ALA A 294 23.34 -10.95 14.88
C ALA A 294 24.27 -9.74 14.75
N LYS A 295 24.99 -9.64 13.63
CA LYS A 295 25.83 -8.50 13.27
C LYS A 295 25.00 -7.24 13.05
N LEU A 296 23.90 -7.29 12.29
CA LEU A 296 23.02 -6.13 12.06
C LEU A 296 22.47 -5.55 13.38
N LEU A 297 22.07 -6.44 14.31
CA LEU A 297 21.62 -6.01 15.64
C LEU A 297 22.77 -5.38 16.44
N SER A 298 23.97 -5.97 16.40
CA SER A 298 25.15 -5.45 17.11
C SER A 298 25.60 -4.09 16.57
N ASP A 299 25.64 -3.94 15.24
CA ASP A 299 26.06 -2.71 14.57
C ASP A 299 25.14 -1.52 14.91
N GLU A 300 23.84 -1.76 15.10
CA GLU A 300 22.92 -0.70 15.52
C GLU A 300 23.13 -0.29 16.99
N VAL A 301 23.51 -1.24 17.87
CA VAL A 301 23.92 -0.92 19.23
C VAL A 301 25.20 -0.09 19.21
N ASP A 302 26.22 -0.47 18.43
CA ASP A 302 27.47 0.29 18.31
C ASP A 302 27.24 1.72 17.82
N LYS A 303 26.40 1.86 16.79
CA LYS A 303 26.01 3.17 16.25
C LYS A 303 25.34 4.03 17.31
N HIS A 304 24.47 3.44 18.12
CA HIS A 304 23.85 4.15 19.24
C HIS A 304 24.89 4.61 20.28
N LEU A 305 25.77 3.72 20.72
CA LEU A 305 26.83 4.04 21.67
C LEU A 305 27.77 5.14 21.15
N CYS A 306 28.16 5.07 19.88
CA CYS A 306 28.97 6.10 19.24
C CYS A 306 28.26 7.46 19.17
N SER A 307 26.94 7.47 18.95
CA SER A 307 26.16 8.70 18.96
C SER A 307 26.08 9.35 20.34
N GLN A 308 25.99 8.55 21.41
CA GLN A 308 26.01 9.04 22.78
C GLN A 308 27.35 9.67 23.15
N ILE A 309 28.47 9.05 22.73
CA ILE A 309 29.82 9.57 22.98
C ILE A 309 30.01 10.93 22.30
N LYS A 310 29.53 11.11 21.06
CA LYS A 310 29.64 12.39 20.32
C LYS A 310 28.76 13.51 20.87
N SER A 311 27.73 13.16 21.66
CA SER A 311 26.80 14.14 22.26
C SER A 311 27.22 14.62 23.65
N LYS A 312 28.29 14.04 24.22
CA LYS A 312 28.93 14.44 25.47
C LYS A 312 30.16 15.28 25.18
#